data_AF-A0A1Q6L4Z8-F1
#
_entry.id   AF-A0A1Q6L4Z8-F1
#
_cell.length_a   1.000
_cell.length_b   1.000
_cell.length_c   1.000
_cell.angle_alpha   90.00
_cell.angle_beta   90.00
_cell.angle_gamma   90.00
#
_symmetry.space_group_name_H-M   'P 1'
#
loop_
_entity.id
_entity.type
_entity.pdbx_description
1 polymer ?
#
loop_
_entity_poly.entity_id
_entity_poly.type
_entity_poly.pdbx_seq_one_letter_code
_entity_poly.pdbx_strand_id
1 'polypeptide(L)'
;MKQQEILKKLSIINVKNKLGLEELFSKKDIIYVKCPFCNSEKGTMKLNVTNNSYICKNCEARGYAIGLYAKCNYISNKEAYHKLINCDADISNNLVTSTTTNTKKNDEELDIVYQAFLDSLILDSNHTMKLLQYGFSIEEIERIGFKTIPTKDSQKVEICRKLIEKGIDLDGIPGFYRDKKFRWNFKSHEGIFIPIFQNCKIIALRIHLDKEYNTDTTDIWFSSSQDNNGTKQNNNIMVIYPENNRIQIMSDNQENRDIIVVSEMILAYKIASRFKNNIIIRSTKCYSKN
;
A
#
# COMPACT_ATOMS: atom_id res chain seq x y z
N MET A 1 -31.79 0.51 -14.06
CA MET A 1 -31.07 1.12 -12.92
C MET A 1 -29.58 1.04 -13.21
N LYS A 2 -28.78 2.10 -12.97
CA LYS A 2 -27.34 2.08 -13.30
C LYS A 2 -26.62 1.07 -12.39
N GLN A 3 -25.62 0.34 -12.89
CA GLN A 3 -24.91 -0.69 -12.12
C GLN A 3 -24.33 -0.15 -10.79
N GLN A 4 -23.87 1.10 -10.78
CA GLN A 4 -23.38 1.77 -9.57
C GLN A 4 -24.48 1.99 -8.51
N GLU A 5 -25.73 2.23 -8.90
CA GLU A 5 -26.84 2.38 -7.95
C GLU A 5 -27.23 1.05 -7.30
N ILE A 6 -27.19 -0.03 -8.07
CA ILE A 6 -27.44 -1.39 -7.56
C ILE A 6 -26.40 -1.72 -6.47
N LEU A 7 -25.12 -1.47 -6.74
CA LEU A 7 -24.03 -1.72 -5.79
C LEU A 7 -24.19 -0.91 -4.51
N LYS A 8 -24.56 0.37 -4.63
CA LYS A 8 -24.88 1.25 -3.50
C LYS A 8 -26.00 0.67 -2.63
N LYS A 9 -27.10 0.26 -3.25
CA LYS A 9 -28.28 -0.31 -2.57
C LYS A 9 -28.01 -1.66 -1.90
N LEU A 10 -27.10 -2.46 -2.44
CA LEU A 10 -26.75 -3.78 -1.89
C LEU A 10 -25.49 -3.76 -1.00
N SER A 11 -24.94 -2.57 -0.74
CA SER A 11 -23.73 -2.41 0.07
C SER A 11 -23.98 -2.72 1.56
N ILE A 12 -22.93 -3.20 2.23
CA ILE A 12 -22.92 -3.52 3.65
C ILE A 12 -23.09 -2.24 4.48
N ILE A 13 -22.68 -1.08 3.95
CA ILE A 13 -22.92 0.23 4.54
C ILE A 13 -24.43 0.53 4.56
N ASN A 14 -25.10 0.40 3.41
CA ASN A 14 -26.55 0.59 3.35
C ASN A 14 -27.30 -0.38 4.26
N VAL A 15 -26.88 -1.65 4.29
CA VAL A 15 -27.47 -2.64 5.19
C VAL A 15 -27.25 -2.25 6.66
N LYS A 16 -26.04 -1.85 7.04
CA LYS A 16 -25.73 -1.38 8.41
C LYS A 16 -26.67 -0.25 8.83
N ASN A 17 -26.82 0.75 7.97
CA ASN A 17 -27.63 1.94 8.24
C ASN A 17 -29.12 1.60 8.34
N LYS A 18 -29.65 0.81 7.40
CA LYS A 18 -31.06 0.37 7.44
C LYS A 18 -31.38 -0.52 8.63
N LEU A 19 -30.41 -1.26 9.14
CA LEU A 19 -30.56 -2.07 10.35
C LEU A 19 -30.31 -1.26 11.64
N GLY A 20 -29.88 -0.01 11.54
CA GLY A 20 -29.55 0.82 12.70
C GLY A 20 -28.43 0.24 13.56
N LEU A 21 -27.47 -0.47 12.95
CA LEU A 21 -26.39 -1.10 13.73
C LEU A 21 -25.47 -0.03 14.31
N GLU A 22 -25.30 -0.06 15.63
CA GLU A 22 -24.43 0.87 16.36
C GLU A 22 -22.97 0.62 15.98
N GLU A 23 -22.39 1.59 15.27
CA GLU A 23 -20.96 1.64 14.98
C GLU A 23 -20.20 2.15 16.21
N LEU A 24 -19.23 1.37 16.67
CA LEU A 24 -18.34 1.78 17.76
C LEU A 24 -17.12 2.54 17.22
N PHE A 25 -16.51 2.00 16.16
CA PHE A 25 -15.40 2.62 15.46
C PHE A 25 -15.20 1.98 14.09
N SER A 26 -14.45 2.67 13.23
CA SER A 26 -14.04 2.16 11.93
C SER A 26 -12.52 2.17 11.79
N LYS A 27 -11.97 1.19 11.07
CA LYS A 27 -10.54 1.09 10.77
C LYS A 27 -10.36 0.55 9.35
N LYS A 28 -9.78 1.35 8.46
CA LYS A 28 -9.67 1.03 7.02
C LYS A 28 -11.07 0.78 6.43
N ASP A 29 -11.22 -0.23 5.58
CA ASP A 29 -12.49 -0.69 5.02
C ASP A 29 -13.31 -1.56 5.98
N ILE A 30 -13.01 -1.54 7.28
CA ILE A 30 -13.68 -2.37 8.29
C ILE A 30 -14.40 -1.49 9.30
N ILE A 31 -15.71 -1.67 9.39
CA ILE A 31 -16.57 -1.05 10.39
C ILE A 31 -16.79 -2.05 11.53
N TYR A 32 -16.60 -1.62 12.77
CA TYR A 32 -16.82 -2.43 13.96
C TYR A 32 -18.13 -2.02 14.62
N VAL A 33 -19.07 -2.95 14.69
CA VAL A 33 -20.43 -2.71 15.19
C VAL A 33 -20.77 -3.66 16.32
N LYS A 34 -21.75 -3.29 17.15
CA LYS A 34 -22.39 -4.24 18.06
C LYS A 34 -23.07 -5.34 17.24
N CYS A 35 -22.78 -6.59 17.57
CA CYS A 35 -23.32 -7.74 16.84
C CYS A 35 -24.82 -7.89 17.15
N PRO A 36 -25.73 -7.84 16.16
CA PRO A 36 -27.18 -7.98 16.40
C PRO A 36 -27.61 -9.41 16.79
N PHE A 37 -26.72 -10.41 16.66
CA PHE A 37 -27.04 -11.80 16.96
C PHE A 37 -26.66 -12.22 18.39
N CYS A 38 -25.64 -11.58 18.96
CA CYS A 38 -25.13 -11.95 20.29
C CYS A 38 -25.01 -10.75 21.24
N ASN A 39 -25.41 -9.56 20.80
CA ASN A 39 -25.45 -8.31 21.57
C ASN A 39 -24.22 -8.03 22.43
N SER A 40 -23.04 -8.41 21.93
CA SER A 40 -21.79 -8.14 22.63
C SER A 40 -21.49 -6.64 22.58
N GLU A 41 -21.25 -6.04 23.75
CA GLU A 41 -20.94 -4.61 23.90
C GLU A 41 -19.57 -4.21 23.31
N LYS A 42 -18.69 -5.18 23.02
CA LYS A 42 -17.29 -4.94 22.63
C LYS A 42 -17.06 -4.73 21.12
N GLY A 43 -18.11 -4.55 20.31
CA GLY A 43 -17.97 -4.35 18.86
C GLY A 43 -17.36 -5.55 18.13
N THR A 44 -17.82 -6.76 18.48
CA THR A 44 -17.20 -8.02 18.02
C THR A 44 -17.54 -8.39 16.58
N MET A 45 -18.51 -7.70 15.97
CA MET A 45 -18.84 -7.86 14.56
C MET A 45 -18.10 -6.85 13.69
N LYS A 46 -17.40 -7.37 12.69
CA LYS A 46 -16.68 -6.62 11.67
C LYS A 46 -17.49 -6.64 10.38
N LEU A 47 -17.70 -5.48 9.77
CA LEU A 47 -18.29 -5.31 8.45
C LEU A 47 -17.18 -4.85 7.50
N ASN A 48 -16.89 -5.60 6.45
CA ASN A 48 -15.88 -5.26 5.45
C ASN A 48 -16.57 -4.67 4.21
N VAL A 49 -16.28 -3.39 3.95
CA VAL A 49 -16.89 -2.60 2.88
C VAL A 49 -16.43 -3.09 1.51
N THR A 50 -15.16 -3.46 1.37
CA THR A 50 -14.52 -3.84 0.11
C THR A 50 -15.07 -5.15 -0.45
N ASN A 51 -15.25 -6.15 0.40
CA ASN A 51 -15.79 -7.46 -0.03
C ASN A 51 -17.27 -7.67 0.35
N ASN A 52 -17.93 -6.61 0.83
CA ASN A 52 -19.35 -6.59 1.18
C ASN A 52 -19.78 -7.68 2.19
N SER A 53 -18.90 -8.03 3.13
CA SER A 53 -19.07 -9.16 4.05
C SER A 53 -19.08 -8.76 5.52
N TYR A 54 -19.50 -9.69 6.38
CA TYR A 54 -19.44 -9.55 7.82
C TYR A 54 -18.95 -10.82 8.52
N ILE A 55 -18.31 -10.64 9.68
CA ILE A 55 -17.97 -11.72 10.60
C ILE A 55 -17.99 -11.23 12.05
N CYS A 56 -18.66 -11.97 12.92
CA CYS A 56 -18.60 -11.79 14.36
C CYS A 56 -17.60 -12.76 14.97
N LYS A 57 -16.64 -12.24 15.76
CA LYS A 57 -15.67 -13.08 16.46
C LYS A 57 -16.22 -13.74 17.72
N ASN A 58 -17.38 -13.31 18.22
CA ASN A 58 -17.96 -13.82 19.46
C ASN A 58 -18.92 -15.00 19.21
N CYS A 59 -19.87 -14.83 18.28
CA CYS A 59 -20.87 -15.85 17.96
C CYS A 59 -20.66 -16.50 16.59
N GLU A 60 -19.52 -16.22 15.95
CA GLU A 60 -19.09 -16.79 14.67
C GLU A 60 -20.02 -16.54 13.47
N ALA A 61 -21.08 -15.76 13.67
CA ALA A 61 -22.01 -15.38 12.60
C ALA A 61 -21.24 -14.64 11.50
N ARG A 62 -21.38 -15.14 10.27
CA ARG A 62 -20.69 -14.61 9.09
C ARG A 62 -21.58 -14.67 7.84
N GLY A 63 -21.22 -13.89 6.83
CA GLY A 63 -21.91 -13.85 5.55
C GLY A 63 -21.69 -12.55 4.78
N TYR A 64 -22.62 -12.23 3.89
CA TYR A 64 -22.60 -11.01 3.07
C TYR A 64 -23.77 -10.08 3.41
N ALA A 65 -23.72 -8.85 2.90
CA ALA A 65 -24.68 -7.78 3.21
C ALA A 65 -26.16 -8.19 3.10
N ILE A 66 -26.58 -8.80 1.99
CA ILE A 66 -27.97 -9.23 1.78
C ILE A 66 -28.37 -10.26 2.85
N GLY A 67 -27.49 -11.22 3.14
CA GLY A 67 -27.75 -12.25 4.15
C GLY A 67 -27.80 -11.69 5.58
N LEU A 68 -27.03 -10.64 5.87
CA LEU A 68 -27.13 -9.93 7.14
C LEU A 68 -28.52 -9.29 7.30
N TYR A 69 -28.97 -8.55 6.28
CA TYR A 69 -30.29 -7.93 6.27
C TYR A 69 -31.40 -8.97 6.40
N ALA A 70 -31.30 -10.07 5.65
CA ALA A 70 -32.25 -11.18 5.69
C ALA A 70 -32.38 -11.79 7.09
N LYS A 71 -31.25 -12.11 7.73
CA LYS A 71 -31.21 -12.70 9.07
C LYS A 71 -31.77 -11.77 10.14
N CYS A 72 -31.44 -10.48 10.10
CA CYS A 72 -31.95 -9.52 11.08
C CYS A 72 -33.45 -9.22 10.94
N ASN A 73 -34.03 -9.43 9.75
CA ASN A 73 -35.45 -9.22 9.49
C ASN A 73 -36.26 -10.52 9.41
N TYR A 74 -35.64 -11.69 9.63
CA TYR A 74 -36.28 -13.01 9.54
C TYR A 74 -36.98 -13.26 8.19
N ILE A 75 -36.34 -12.84 7.10
CA ILE A 75 -36.84 -13.03 5.72
C ILE A 75 -35.84 -13.81 4.88
N SER A 76 -36.26 -14.27 3.70
CA SER A 76 -35.37 -14.92 2.74
C SER A 76 -34.39 -13.93 2.11
N ASN A 77 -33.26 -14.44 1.61
CA ASN A 77 -32.30 -13.62 0.85
C ASN A 77 -32.92 -12.97 -0.40
N LYS A 78 -33.90 -13.64 -1.03
CA LYS A 78 -34.62 -13.12 -2.19
C LYS A 78 -35.47 -11.91 -1.82
N GLU A 79 -36.23 -12.00 -0.74
CA GLU A 79 -37.02 -10.88 -0.23
C GLU A 79 -36.14 -9.72 0.25
N ALA A 80 -35.04 -10.02 0.94
CA ALA A 80 -34.06 -9.03 1.35
C ALA A 80 -33.49 -8.26 0.15
N TYR A 81 -33.11 -8.97 -0.92
CA TYR A 81 -32.66 -8.35 -2.17
C TYR A 81 -33.70 -7.40 -2.75
N HIS A 82 -34.96 -7.84 -2.88
CA HIS A 82 -36.04 -7.01 -3.42
C HIS A 82 -36.33 -5.78 -2.55
N LYS A 83 -36.32 -5.93 -1.21
CA LYS A 83 -36.49 -4.78 -0.31
C LYS A 83 -35.34 -3.78 -0.42
N LEU A 84 -34.09 -4.25 -0.50
CA LEU A 84 -32.93 -3.37 -0.61
C LEU A 84 -32.87 -2.64 -1.95
N ILE A 85 -33.28 -3.29 -3.05
CA ILE A 85 -33.23 -2.67 -4.39
C ILE A 85 -34.33 -1.63 -4.61
N ASN A 86 -35.48 -1.80 -3.93
CA ASN A 86 -36.64 -0.92 -4.08
C ASN A 86 -36.65 0.27 -3.11
N CYS A 87 -35.71 0.32 -2.15
CA CYS A 87 -35.54 1.45 -1.25
C CYS A 87 -34.34 2.32 -1.67
N ASP A 88 -34.36 3.58 -1.27
CA ASP A 88 -33.19 4.45 -1.41
C ASP A 88 -32.03 3.95 -0.54
N ALA A 89 -30.82 4.06 -1.10
CA ALA A 89 -29.60 3.68 -0.40
C ALA A 89 -29.22 4.78 0.58
N ASP A 90 -29.09 4.41 1.85
CA ASP A 90 -28.48 5.27 2.86
C ASP A 90 -27.00 4.91 2.98
N ILE A 91 -26.13 5.77 2.47
CA ILE A 91 -24.66 5.61 2.57
C ILE A 91 -24.08 6.65 3.53
N SER A 92 -24.91 7.30 4.35
CA SER A 92 -24.43 8.17 5.41
C SER A 92 -23.65 7.32 6.41
N ASN A 93 -22.49 7.80 6.87
CA ASN A 93 -21.74 7.10 7.91
C ASN A 93 -21.35 8.10 9.00
N ASN A 94 -21.66 7.79 10.26
CA ASN A 94 -21.59 8.74 11.39
C ASN A 94 -20.18 9.07 11.89
N LEU A 95 -19.13 8.63 11.21
CA LEU A 95 -17.76 9.04 11.52
C LEU A 95 -17.02 9.37 10.23
N VAL A 96 -16.77 10.67 10.05
CA VAL A 96 -15.74 11.20 9.16
C VAL A 96 -14.38 10.73 9.70
N THR A 97 -13.96 9.56 9.27
CA THR A 97 -12.57 9.38 8.83
C THR A 97 -12.60 9.10 7.34
N SER A 98 -13.20 10.03 6.60
CA SER A 98 -12.79 10.29 5.23
C SER A 98 -11.31 10.70 5.32
N THR A 99 -10.39 9.75 5.35
CA THR A 99 -9.03 10.07 4.93
C THR A 99 -9.18 10.55 3.50
N THR A 100 -9.14 11.86 3.29
CA THR A 100 -9.10 12.45 1.96
C THR A 100 -7.84 11.87 1.34
N THR A 101 -8.02 10.92 0.42
CA THR A 101 -6.88 10.32 -0.27
C THR A 101 -6.61 11.16 -1.49
N ASN A 102 -5.36 11.50 -1.69
CA ASN A 102 -4.96 12.32 -2.82
C ASN A 102 -4.78 11.45 -4.06
N THR A 103 -5.00 12.05 -5.22
CA THR A 103 -4.64 11.40 -6.49
C THR A 103 -3.13 11.38 -6.59
N LYS A 104 -2.57 10.22 -6.95
CA LYS A 104 -1.13 10.05 -7.12
C LYS A 104 -0.64 10.98 -8.25
N LYS A 105 0.41 11.76 -7.97
CA LYS A 105 1.09 12.61 -8.96
C LYS A 105 1.75 11.79 -10.07
N ASN A 106 2.09 12.46 -11.18
CA ASN A 106 2.80 11.84 -12.30
C ASN A 106 4.24 11.47 -11.93
N ASP A 107 4.90 10.70 -12.81
CA ASP A 107 6.22 10.16 -12.55
C ASP A 107 7.31 11.25 -12.47
N GLU A 108 7.17 12.38 -13.17
CA GLU A 108 8.10 13.52 -13.08
C GLU A 108 8.09 14.16 -11.69
N GLU A 109 6.89 14.45 -11.16
CA GLU A 109 6.75 15.06 -9.85
C GLU A 109 7.17 14.10 -8.73
N LEU A 110 6.86 12.80 -8.87
CA LEU A 110 7.30 11.77 -7.93
C LEU A 110 8.82 11.70 -7.85
N ASP A 111 9.51 11.71 -9.00
CA ASP A 111 10.96 11.65 -9.04
C ASP A 111 11.57 12.85 -8.32
N ILE A 112 11.12 14.07 -8.61
CA ILE A 112 11.61 15.29 -7.95
C ILE A 112 11.48 15.18 -6.42
N VAL A 113 10.31 14.76 -5.93
CA VAL A 113 10.08 14.65 -4.48
C VAL A 113 10.91 13.53 -3.88
N TYR A 114 10.94 12.34 -4.49
CA TYR A 114 11.66 11.20 -3.94
C TYR A 114 13.17 11.38 -3.97
N GLN A 115 13.74 12.00 -5.00
CA GLN A 115 15.17 12.35 -5.04
C GLN A 115 15.51 13.28 -3.87
N ALA A 116 14.80 14.40 -3.75
CA ALA A 116 15.05 15.37 -2.68
C ALA A 116 14.82 14.78 -1.28
N PHE A 117 13.84 13.89 -1.14
CA PHE A 117 13.60 13.15 0.10
C PHE A 117 14.76 12.20 0.43
N LEU A 118 15.18 11.35 -0.51
CA LEU A 118 16.28 10.40 -0.28
C LEU A 118 17.62 11.11 -0.02
N ASP A 119 17.86 12.26 -0.66
CA ASP A 119 19.04 13.09 -0.42
C ASP A 119 19.09 13.67 1.01
N SER A 120 17.93 13.82 1.65
CA SER A 120 17.85 14.24 3.05
C SER A 120 18.13 13.11 4.05
N LEU A 121 18.30 11.88 3.57
CA LEU A 121 18.53 10.68 4.37
C LEU A 121 19.96 10.15 4.17
N ILE A 122 20.41 9.34 5.13
CA ILE A 122 21.68 8.63 5.09
C ILE A 122 21.45 7.12 5.13
N LEU A 123 22.40 6.36 4.62
CA LEU A 123 22.48 4.92 4.84
C LEU A 123 23.46 4.66 5.98
N ASP A 124 23.00 4.01 7.05
CA ASP A 124 23.88 3.68 8.17
C ASP A 124 24.78 2.48 7.85
N SER A 125 25.84 2.32 8.66
CA SER A 125 26.84 1.28 8.48
C SER A 125 26.28 -0.13 8.65
N ASN A 126 25.29 -0.34 9.54
CA ASN A 126 24.70 -1.66 9.77
C ASN A 126 23.89 -2.12 8.54
N HIS A 127 23.08 -1.23 7.97
CA HIS A 127 22.36 -1.48 6.74
C HIS A 127 23.28 -1.61 5.53
N THR A 128 24.37 -0.85 5.49
CA THR A 128 25.41 -1.01 4.45
C THR A 128 26.00 -2.43 4.51
N MET A 129 26.41 -2.90 5.70
CA MET A 129 26.92 -4.26 5.87
C MET A 129 25.89 -5.33 5.51
N LYS A 130 24.62 -5.12 5.84
CA LYS A 130 23.51 -6.02 5.50
C LYS A 130 23.32 -6.13 3.97
N LEU A 131 23.39 -5.01 3.25
CA LEU A 131 23.33 -5.00 1.78
C LEU A 131 24.55 -5.70 1.16
N LEU A 132 25.76 -5.48 1.69
CA LEU A 132 26.95 -6.21 1.25
C LEU A 132 26.78 -7.73 1.44
N GLN A 133 26.21 -8.17 2.56
CA GLN A 133 25.90 -9.58 2.81
C GLN A 133 24.86 -10.16 1.83
N TYR A 134 23.98 -9.33 1.27
CA TYR A 134 23.04 -9.72 0.20
C TYR A 134 23.69 -9.80 -1.18
N GLY A 135 24.96 -9.39 -1.31
CA GLY A 135 25.74 -9.49 -2.54
C GLY A 135 25.77 -8.22 -3.37
N PHE A 136 25.31 -7.08 -2.84
CA PHE A 136 25.50 -5.80 -3.51
C PHE A 136 26.96 -5.34 -3.38
N SER A 137 27.52 -4.73 -4.42
CA SER A 137 28.77 -3.96 -4.34
C SER A 137 28.55 -2.56 -3.77
N ILE A 138 29.61 -1.89 -3.30
CA ILE A 138 29.51 -0.50 -2.80
C ILE A 138 29.04 0.43 -3.91
N GLU A 139 29.58 0.26 -5.12
CA GLU A 139 29.21 1.05 -6.30
C GLU A 139 27.72 0.87 -6.64
N GLU A 140 27.18 -0.35 -6.47
CA GLU A 140 25.75 -0.60 -6.64
C GLU A 140 24.89 0.02 -5.55
N ILE A 141 25.32 -0.06 -4.29
CA ILE A 141 24.61 0.53 -3.16
C ILE A 141 24.48 2.05 -3.36
N GLU A 142 25.58 2.70 -3.72
CA GLU A 142 25.62 4.13 -4.02
C GLU A 142 24.77 4.47 -5.25
N ARG A 143 24.91 3.68 -6.32
CA ARG A 143 24.15 3.88 -7.57
C ARG A 143 22.65 3.76 -7.34
N ILE A 144 22.18 2.71 -6.66
CA ILE A 144 20.76 2.49 -6.36
C ILE A 144 20.24 3.56 -5.40
N GLY A 145 21.06 3.98 -4.43
CA GLY A 145 20.71 5.03 -3.48
C GLY A 145 19.84 4.53 -2.33
N PHE A 146 20.17 3.37 -1.76
CA PHE A 146 19.52 2.87 -0.54
C PHE A 146 19.67 3.87 0.60
N LYS A 147 18.65 4.00 1.47
CA LYS A 147 18.68 4.89 2.62
C LYS A 147 18.06 4.24 3.85
N THR A 148 18.60 4.51 5.03
CA THR A 148 18.01 4.08 6.30
C THR A 148 16.74 4.88 6.58
N ILE A 149 15.68 4.20 7.04
CA ILE A 149 14.41 4.85 7.38
C ILE A 149 14.48 5.42 8.81
N PRO A 150 14.29 6.75 9.00
CA PRO A 150 14.19 7.32 10.33
C PRO A 150 12.84 6.97 10.98
N THR A 151 12.86 6.55 12.25
CA THR A 151 11.66 6.14 13.00
C THR A 151 11.19 7.19 14.02
N LYS A 152 12.06 8.12 14.41
CA LYS A 152 11.72 9.19 15.37
C LYS A 152 10.81 10.23 14.73
N ASP A 153 9.61 10.43 15.27
CA ASP A 153 8.63 11.36 14.71
C ASP A 153 9.12 12.81 14.62
N SER A 154 9.93 13.28 15.58
CA SER A 154 10.53 14.63 15.52
C SER A 154 11.42 14.82 14.29
N GLN A 155 12.25 13.81 13.98
CA GLN A 155 13.13 13.82 12.81
C GLN A 155 12.33 13.75 11.51
N LYS A 156 11.29 12.91 11.46
CA LYS A 156 10.45 12.75 10.27
C LYS A 156 9.72 14.05 9.90
N VAL A 157 9.11 14.70 10.89
CA VAL A 157 8.44 15.99 10.71
C VAL A 157 9.44 17.06 10.27
N GLU A 158 10.65 17.07 10.83
CA GLU A 158 11.71 18.01 10.46
C GLU A 158 12.18 17.82 9.02
N ILE A 159 12.32 16.58 8.55
CA ILE A 159 12.62 16.27 7.14
C ILE A 159 11.53 16.82 6.23
N CYS A 160 10.25 16.53 6.53
CA CYS A 160 9.14 17.09 5.75
C CYS A 160 9.15 18.62 5.72
N ARG A 161 9.40 19.26 6.86
CA ARG A 161 9.50 20.72 6.98
C ARG A 161 10.56 21.28 6.03
N LYS A 162 11.77 20.70 6.04
CA LYS A 162 12.87 21.11 5.16
C LYS A 162 12.56 20.92 3.68
N LEU A 163 11.83 19.87 3.30
CA LEU A 163 11.41 19.66 1.92
C LEU A 163 10.44 20.78 1.48
N ILE A 164 9.47 21.12 2.33
CA ILE A 164 8.50 22.18 2.05
C ILE A 164 9.18 23.55 1.96
N GLU A 165 10.15 23.84 2.81
CA GLU A 165 10.95 25.07 2.74
C GLU A 165 11.73 25.20 1.43
N LYS A 166 12.10 24.07 0.80
CA LYS A 166 12.69 24.04 -0.55
C LYS A 166 11.65 24.18 -1.66
N GLY A 167 10.37 24.39 -1.34
CA GLY A 167 9.29 24.51 -2.31
C GLY A 167 8.74 23.17 -2.81
N ILE A 168 9.04 22.06 -2.14
CA ILE A 168 8.58 20.73 -2.56
C ILE A 168 7.17 20.47 -2.02
N ASP A 169 6.26 20.17 -2.94
CA ASP A 169 4.87 19.81 -2.60
C ASP A 169 4.73 18.29 -2.39
N LEU A 170 4.44 17.91 -1.15
CA LEU A 170 4.29 16.53 -0.70
C LEU A 170 2.87 15.96 -0.93
N ASP A 171 1.93 16.81 -1.36
CA ASP A 171 0.58 16.36 -1.70
C ASP A 171 0.58 15.42 -2.91
N GLY A 172 -0.27 14.40 -2.90
CA GLY A 172 -0.31 13.37 -3.96
C GLY A 172 0.93 12.45 -4.04
N ILE A 173 1.86 12.50 -3.08
CA ILE A 173 3.05 11.64 -3.05
C ILE A 173 2.85 10.44 -2.11
N PRO A 174 2.90 9.18 -2.61
CA PRO A 174 2.76 7.99 -1.77
C PRO A 174 3.78 7.95 -0.63
N GLY A 175 3.27 7.64 0.56
CA GLY A 175 4.07 7.52 1.79
C GLY A 175 4.05 8.77 2.67
N PHE A 176 3.77 9.95 2.10
CA PHE A 176 3.56 11.20 2.85
C PHE A 176 2.09 11.40 3.22
N TYR A 177 1.84 12.04 4.36
CA TYR A 177 0.51 12.31 4.88
C TYR A 177 0.51 13.47 5.89
N ARG A 178 -0.68 13.94 6.28
CA ARG A 178 -0.85 14.90 7.37
C ARG A 178 -1.17 14.19 8.68
N ASP A 179 -0.35 14.42 9.70
CA ASP A 179 -0.55 13.86 11.04
C ASP A 179 -1.76 14.49 11.76
N LYS A 180 -2.05 14.02 12.97
CA LYS A 180 -3.17 14.53 13.79
C LYS A 180 -3.05 16.01 14.17
N LYS A 181 -1.86 16.60 14.03
CA LYS A 181 -1.57 18.02 14.25
C LYS A 181 -1.54 18.80 12.94
N PHE A 182 -2.02 18.20 11.84
CA PHE A 182 -2.01 18.75 10.48
C PHE A 182 -0.62 19.08 9.93
N ARG A 183 0.43 18.47 10.47
CA ARG A 183 1.80 18.63 9.96
C ARG A 183 2.10 17.53 8.97
N TRP A 184 2.93 17.83 7.97
CA TRP A 184 3.44 16.81 7.06
C TRP A 184 4.34 15.82 7.80
N ASN A 185 4.12 14.55 7.52
CA ASN A 185 4.87 13.43 8.04
C ASN A 185 4.89 12.31 6.98
N PHE A 186 5.62 11.22 7.23
CA PHE A 186 5.66 10.07 6.33
C PHE A 186 5.63 8.73 7.06
N LYS A 187 5.30 7.67 6.32
CA LYS A 187 5.28 6.30 6.82
C LYS A 187 6.69 5.81 7.10
N SER A 188 6.91 5.28 8.29
CA SER A 188 8.22 4.79 8.71
C SER A 188 8.10 3.42 9.34
N HIS A 189 9.03 2.54 9.01
CA HIS A 189 9.27 1.26 9.66
C HIS A 189 10.78 1.09 9.84
N GLU A 190 11.21 0.28 10.80
CA GLU A 190 12.64 -0.08 10.94
C GLU A 190 13.08 -0.83 9.69
N GLY A 191 14.05 -0.27 8.95
CA GLY A 191 14.54 -0.85 7.71
C GLY A 191 15.13 0.16 6.73
N ILE A 192 15.12 -0.23 5.45
CA ILE A 192 15.81 0.45 4.34
C ILE A 192 14.79 0.86 3.26
N PHE A 193 14.87 2.11 2.80
CA PHE A 193 14.21 2.54 1.58
C PHE A 193 14.95 2.01 0.35
N ILE A 194 14.18 1.41 -0.55
CA ILE A 194 14.64 0.89 -1.84
C ILE A 194 13.96 1.71 -2.94
N PRO A 195 14.70 2.56 -3.68
CA PRO A 195 14.14 3.30 -4.79
C PRO A 195 13.81 2.39 -5.98
N ILE A 196 12.63 2.59 -6.57
CA ILE A 196 12.18 1.84 -7.76
C ILE A 196 12.20 2.78 -8.96
N PHE A 197 12.99 2.40 -9.96
CA PHE A 197 13.24 3.20 -11.15
C PHE A 197 12.44 2.71 -12.35
N GLN A 198 11.84 3.65 -13.09
CA GLN A 198 11.27 3.43 -14.42
C GLN A 198 11.64 4.60 -15.31
N ASN A 199 12.14 4.35 -16.52
CA ASN A 199 12.59 5.40 -17.45
C ASN A 199 13.51 6.45 -16.78
N CYS A 200 14.48 5.97 -16.01
CA CYS A 200 15.44 6.78 -15.24
C CYS A 200 14.84 7.64 -14.10
N LYS A 201 13.55 7.51 -13.79
CA LYS A 201 12.83 8.26 -12.75
C LYS A 201 12.48 7.37 -11.56
N ILE A 202 12.53 7.90 -10.33
CA ILE A 202 12.02 7.22 -9.14
C ILE A 202 10.50 7.35 -9.10
N ILE A 203 9.79 6.25 -9.36
CA ILE A 203 8.33 6.24 -9.42
C ILE A 203 7.67 5.69 -8.14
N ALA A 204 8.47 5.07 -7.27
CA ALA A 204 8.04 4.45 -6.04
C ALA A 204 9.22 4.20 -5.10
N LEU A 205 8.92 4.07 -3.80
CA LEU A 205 9.83 3.51 -2.80
C LEU A 205 9.25 2.22 -2.24
N ARG A 206 10.11 1.21 -2.10
CA ARG A 206 9.88 0.03 -1.26
C ARG A 206 10.55 0.25 0.10
N ILE A 207 10.02 -0.44 1.11
CA ILE A 207 10.60 -0.53 2.44
C ILE A 207 10.97 -1.99 2.66
N HIS A 208 12.26 -2.27 2.79
CA HIS A 208 12.73 -3.54 3.28
C HIS A 208 12.89 -3.47 4.79
N LEU A 209 12.17 -4.32 5.50
CA LEU A 209 12.07 -4.30 6.95
C LEU A 209 13.26 -4.99 7.61
N ASP A 210 13.65 -4.49 8.79
CA ASP A 210 14.64 -5.17 9.61
C ASP A 210 14.12 -6.43 10.29
N LYS A 211 12.82 -6.42 10.62
CA LYS A 211 12.10 -7.52 11.23
C LYS A 211 10.83 -7.79 10.44
N GLU A 212 10.52 -9.06 10.25
CA GLU A 212 9.31 -9.49 9.53
C GLU A 212 8.04 -8.95 10.19
N TYR A 213 7.07 -8.54 9.37
CA TYR A 213 5.82 -7.96 9.84
C TYR A 213 4.67 -8.96 9.76
N ASN A 214 4.22 -9.53 10.90
CA ASN A 214 2.98 -10.32 11.16
C ASN A 214 2.56 -11.45 10.18
N THR A 215 3.13 -11.51 8.97
CA THR A 215 2.66 -12.20 7.75
C THR A 215 3.87 -12.63 6.90
N ASP A 216 5.05 -12.77 7.53
CA ASP A 216 6.32 -13.18 6.90
C ASP A 216 6.74 -12.31 5.69
N THR A 217 6.25 -11.07 5.63
CA THR A 217 6.66 -10.12 4.58
C THR A 217 7.87 -9.32 5.04
N THR A 218 8.92 -9.33 4.21
CA THR A 218 10.14 -8.53 4.40
C THR A 218 10.08 -7.20 3.67
N ASP A 219 9.22 -7.07 2.65
CA ASP A 219 9.19 -5.92 1.75
C ASP A 219 7.77 -5.37 1.57
N ILE A 220 7.58 -4.08 1.89
CA ILE A 220 6.29 -3.38 1.78
C ILE A 220 6.42 -2.12 0.93
N TRP A 221 5.30 -1.61 0.43
CA TRP A 221 5.28 -0.33 -0.28
C TRP A 221 5.31 0.85 0.68
N PHE A 222 6.09 1.88 0.34
CA PHE A 222 5.96 3.19 0.95
C PHE A 222 4.65 3.84 0.48
N SER A 223 3.59 3.66 1.28
CA SER A 223 2.22 4.00 0.92
C SER A 223 1.49 4.58 2.13
N SER A 224 0.81 5.70 1.94
CA SER A 224 0.03 6.38 2.98
C SER A 224 -1.48 6.30 2.72
N SER A 225 -1.92 5.29 1.95
CA SER A 225 -3.34 5.08 1.59
C SER A 225 -4.35 5.05 2.75
N GLN A 226 -3.88 4.93 3.98
CA GLN A 226 -4.69 4.79 5.19
C GLN A 226 -4.58 6.01 6.11
N ASP A 227 -3.94 7.09 5.65
CA ASP A 227 -3.68 8.30 6.42
C ASP A 227 -4.33 9.52 5.78
N ASN A 228 -4.55 10.55 6.59
CA ASN A 228 -5.19 11.77 6.12
C ASN A 228 -4.31 12.52 5.11
N ASN A 229 -4.90 12.95 3.98
CA ASN A 229 -4.17 13.50 2.83
C ASN A 229 -3.05 12.56 2.34
N GLY A 230 -3.21 11.26 2.62
CA GLY A 230 -2.29 10.23 2.19
C GLY A 230 -2.57 9.79 0.76
N THR A 231 -1.58 9.15 0.16
CA THR A 231 -1.64 8.70 -1.23
C THR A 231 -1.32 7.21 -1.29
N LYS A 232 -2.15 6.48 -2.04
CA LYS A 232 -1.95 5.06 -2.27
C LYS A 232 -0.83 4.83 -3.27
N GLN A 233 0.09 3.93 -2.93
CA GLN A 233 1.03 3.38 -3.90
C GLN A 233 0.38 2.25 -4.71
N ASN A 234 0.66 2.22 -6.00
CA ASN A 234 0.29 1.14 -6.91
C ASN A 234 1.27 -0.04 -6.76
N ASN A 235 0.78 -1.26 -6.99
CA ASN A 235 1.65 -2.42 -7.05
C ASN A 235 2.44 -2.39 -8.36
N ASN A 236 3.61 -1.76 -8.35
CA ASN A 236 4.50 -1.72 -9.49
C ASN A 236 5.34 -3.00 -9.53
N ILE A 237 5.47 -3.61 -10.70
CA ILE A 237 6.40 -4.72 -10.93
C ILE A 237 7.75 -4.10 -11.26
N MET A 238 8.79 -4.44 -10.49
CA MET A 238 10.14 -4.06 -10.84
C MET A 238 10.68 -5.04 -11.88
N VAL A 239 11.12 -4.52 -13.03
CA VAL A 239 11.79 -5.32 -14.06
C VAL A 239 13.26 -4.92 -14.11
N ILE A 240 14.15 -5.88 -13.87
CA ILE A 240 15.60 -5.71 -13.89
C ILE A 240 16.11 -6.31 -15.20
N TYR A 241 16.93 -5.58 -15.95
CA TYR A 241 17.45 -6.01 -17.26
C TYR A 241 18.96 -6.35 -17.17
N PRO A 242 19.43 -7.42 -17.83
CA PRO A 242 20.86 -7.63 -18.06
C PRO A 242 21.40 -6.64 -19.13
N GLU A 243 22.68 -6.26 -19.02
CA GLU A 243 23.32 -5.35 -19.99
C GLU A 243 23.26 -5.93 -21.41
N ASN A 244 22.94 -5.06 -22.38
CA ASN A 244 22.82 -5.31 -23.83
C ASN A 244 21.59 -6.09 -24.32
N ASN A 245 20.64 -6.49 -23.47
CA ASN A 245 19.41 -7.12 -23.96
C ASN A 245 18.19 -6.18 -23.86
N ARG A 246 17.56 -5.93 -25.02
CA ARG A 246 16.17 -5.48 -25.11
C ARG A 246 15.27 -6.69 -24.84
N ILE A 247 14.21 -6.54 -24.05
CA ILE A 247 13.08 -7.49 -24.12
C ILE A 247 12.44 -7.28 -25.49
N GLN A 248 12.65 -8.23 -26.40
CA GLN A 248 11.87 -8.35 -27.63
C GLN A 248 10.93 -9.54 -27.46
N ILE A 249 9.63 -9.30 -27.63
CA ILE A 249 8.66 -10.40 -27.76
C ILE A 249 8.84 -10.93 -29.19
N MET A 250 9.69 -11.94 -29.35
CA MET A 250 9.89 -12.62 -30.63
C MET A 250 9.10 -13.91 -30.63
N SER A 251 8.14 -14.03 -31.55
CA SER A 251 7.59 -15.33 -31.94
C SER A 251 8.51 -15.95 -32.99
N ASP A 252 9.66 -16.47 -32.55
CA ASP A 252 10.24 -17.69 -33.10
C ASP A 252 11.64 -17.94 -32.52
N ASN A 253 11.82 -19.18 -32.09
CA ASN A 253 13.04 -19.97 -31.92
C ASN A 253 14.39 -19.25 -32.16
N GLN A 254 15.18 -19.05 -31.10
CA GLN A 254 16.37 -19.87 -30.75
C GLN A 254 17.17 -19.18 -29.62
N GLU A 255 17.67 -20.00 -28.69
CA GLU A 255 18.40 -19.67 -27.45
C GLU A 255 17.57 -19.12 -26.28
N ASN A 256 17.18 -20.04 -25.37
CA ASN A 256 16.64 -19.71 -24.07
C ASN A 256 17.63 -18.85 -23.28
N ARG A 257 17.29 -17.58 -23.09
CA ARG A 257 17.87 -16.74 -22.04
C ARG A 257 16.79 -16.56 -20.98
N ASP A 258 17.05 -17.08 -19.78
CA ASP A 258 16.10 -17.04 -18.69
C ASP A 258 15.80 -15.59 -18.26
N ILE A 259 14.55 -15.15 -18.45
CA ILE A 259 14.06 -13.87 -17.94
C ILE A 259 13.60 -14.11 -16.50
N ILE A 260 14.35 -13.60 -15.52
CA ILE A 260 13.94 -13.67 -14.11
C ILE A 260 13.21 -12.37 -13.75
N VAL A 261 11.88 -12.46 -13.64
CA VAL A 261 11.05 -11.37 -13.10
C VAL A 261 10.94 -11.57 -11.60
N VAL A 262 11.35 -10.58 -10.81
CA VAL A 262 11.26 -10.64 -9.35
C VAL A 262 10.45 -9.47 -8.84
N SER A 263 9.50 -9.74 -7.93
CA SER A 263 8.70 -8.70 -7.28
C SER A 263 9.49 -7.87 -6.24
N GLU A 264 10.67 -8.34 -5.84
CA GLU A 264 11.47 -7.84 -4.73
C GLU A 264 12.97 -7.79 -5.08
N MET A 265 13.56 -6.59 -4.99
CA MET A 265 14.97 -6.36 -5.37
C MET A 265 15.94 -7.18 -4.51
N ILE A 266 15.74 -7.23 -3.19
CA ILE A 266 16.64 -7.95 -2.29
C ILE A 266 16.57 -9.46 -2.52
N LEU A 267 15.39 -10.01 -2.78
CA LEU A 267 15.24 -11.41 -3.14
C LEU A 267 16.00 -11.73 -4.43
N ALA A 268 15.89 -10.85 -5.43
CA ALA A 268 16.62 -10.99 -6.67
C ALA A 268 18.13 -11.09 -6.41
N TYR A 269 18.71 -10.14 -5.66
CA TYR A 269 20.15 -10.13 -5.32
C TYR A 269 20.58 -11.34 -4.48
N LYS A 270 19.76 -11.80 -3.52
CA LYS A 270 20.03 -13.04 -2.77
C LYS A 270 20.11 -14.25 -3.70
N ILE A 271 19.20 -14.35 -4.68
CA ILE A 271 19.21 -15.42 -5.68
C ILE A 271 20.49 -15.31 -6.54
N ALA A 272 20.82 -14.14 -7.09
CA ALA A 272 22.02 -13.97 -7.88
C ALA A 272 23.31 -14.30 -7.10
N SER A 273 23.40 -13.88 -5.84
CA SER A 273 24.54 -14.21 -4.97
C SER A 273 24.67 -15.71 -4.71
N ARG A 274 23.57 -16.47 -4.77
CA ARG A 274 23.59 -17.94 -4.63
C ARG A 274 23.98 -18.63 -5.94
N PHE A 275 23.72 -18.02 -7.08
CA PHE A 275 23.96 -18.56 -8.43
C PHE A 275 24.94 -17.67 -9.23
N LYS A 276 26.05 -17.24 -8.60
CA LYS A 276 26.97 -16.18 -9.08
C LYS A 276 27.43 -16.25 -10.55
N ASN A 277 27.39 -17.42 -11.18
CA ASN A 277 27.82 -17.63 -12.57
C ASN A 277 26.66 -17.70 -13.59
N ASN A 278 25.41 -17.72 -13.12
CA ASN A 278 24.23 -17.95 -13.96
C ASN A 278 23.27 -16.76 -13.99
N ILE A 279 23.38 -15.81 -13.07
CA ILE A 279 22.44 -14.69 -12.92
C ILE A 279 23.21 -13.38 -12.70
N ILE A 280 23.00 -12.41 -13.59
CA ILE A 280 23.52 -11.05 -13.47
C ILE A 280 22.35 -10.10 -13.22
N ILE A 281 22.39 -9.33 -12.12
CA ILE A 281 21.37 -8.35 -11.77
C ILE A 281 21.99 -6.96 -11.80
N ARG A 282 21.34 -6.01 -12.48
CA ARG A 282 21.79 -4.60 -12.53
C ARG A 282 20.62 -3.63 -12.44
N SER A 283 20.84 -2.49 -11.77
CA SER A 283 19.83 -1.43 -11.60
C SER A 283 19.68 -0.59 -12.88
N THR A 284 18.46 -0.14 -13.17
CA THR A 284 18.08 0.63 -14.38
C THR A 284 18.35 2.13 -14.27
N LYS A 285 19.08 2.61 -13.26
CA LYS A 285 19.41 4.02 -13.12
C LYS A 285 20.33 4.47 -14.28
N CYS A 286 19.83 5.37 -15.12
CA CYS A 286 20.56 5.87 -16.27
C CYS A 286 21.70 6.79 -15.83
N TYR A 287 22.85 6.70 -16.50
CA TYR A 287 23.93 7.66 -16.35
C TYR A 287 23.53 8.98 -17.01
N SER A 288 23.58 10.09 -16.28
CA SER A 288 23.88 11.38 -16.89
C SER A 288 25.32 11.29 -17.37
N LYS A 289 25.52 11.16 -18.69
CA LYS A 289 26.84 11.45 -19.27
C LYS A 289 27.12 12.93 -18.98
N ASN A 290 28.22 13.18 -18.26
CA ASN A 290 28.84 14.50 -18.20
C ASN A 290 29.06 15.05 -19.61
#